data_AF-A0A7Y9XWS6-F1
#
_entry.id   AF-A0A7Y9XWS6-F1
#
_cell.length_a   1.000
_cell.length_b   1.000
_cell.length_c   1.000
_cell.angle_alpha   90.00
_cell.angle_beta   90.00
_cell.angle_gamma   90.00
#
_symmetry.space_group_name_H-M   'P 1'
#
loop_
_entity.id
_entity.type
_entity.pdbx_description
1 polymer ?
#
loop_
_entity_poly.entity_id
_entity_poly.type
_entity_poly.pdbx_seq_one_letter_code
_entity_poly.pdbx_strand_id
1 'polypeptide(L)'
;MKPKNPLVRRQEAVAATMERFRGKCFAFGSVDCAKMTAFHLRQLGHKVRLSKAGQYRSLKGAVGALKRLGYDTLPDAMDGHGFARIAPAFCLIGDIVSVRSEHPIGALAIAAGNGNFLGFHESHEMPTIMLIPEIETAWRVL
;
A
#
# COMPACT_ATOMS: atom_id res chain seq x y z
N MET A 1 7.05 13.72 -26.42
CA MET A 1 6.09 12.63 -26.10
C MET A 1 4.94 13.23 -25.30
N LYS A 2 3.68 13.04 -25.69
CA LYS A 2 2.52 13.60 -24.94
C LYS A 2 2.47 12.98 -23.53
N PRO A 3 2.08 13.74 -22.49
CA PRO A 3 1.92 13.19 -21.15
C PRO A 3 0.86 12.09 -21.18
N LYS A 4 1.17 10.95 -20.57
CA LYS A 4 0.29 9.78 -20.51
C LYS A 4 -0.94 10.08 -19.67
N ASN A 5 -2.11 9.62 -20.09
CA ASN A 5 -3.37 9.78 -19.34
C ASN A 5 -3.20 9.25 -17.89
N PRO A 6 -3.60 10.02 -16.85
CA PRO A 6 -3.47 9.60 -15.45
C PRO A 6 -4.10 8.24 -15.13
N LEU A 7 -5.25 7.90 -15.72
CA LEU A 7 -5.91 6.61 -15.49
C LEU A 7 -5.09 5.44 -16.05
N VAL A 8 -4.44 5.64 -17.21
CA VAL A 8 -3.55 4.63 -17.80
C VAL A 8 -2.32 4.43 -16.91
N ARG A 9 -1.73 5.53 -16.39
CA ARG A 9 -0.59 5.44 -15.47
C ARG A 9 -0.94 4.65 -14.20
N ARG A 10 -2.14 4.88 -13.65
CA ARG A 10 -2.65 4.15 -12.49
C ARG A 10 -2.81 2.66 -12.77
N GLN A 11 -3.46 2.32 -13.88
CA GLN A 11 -3.65 0.94 -14.31
C GLN A 11 -2.31 0.21 -14.44
N GLU A 12 -1.33 0.83 -15.09
CA GLU A 12 0.00 0.24 -15.28
C GLU A 12 0.75 0.05 -13.96
N ALA A 13 0.64 1.01 -13.03
CA ALA A 13 1.23 0.87 -11.71
C ALA A 13 0.60 -0.29 -10.92
N VAL A 14 -0.72 -0.48 -11.00
CA VAL A 14 -1.41 -1.62 -10.38
C VAL A 14 -1.01 -2.92 -11.06
N ALA A 15 -0.96 -2.98 -12.39
CA ALA A 15 -0.53 -4.16 -13.13
C ALA A 15 0.91 -4.58 -12.77
N ALA A 16 1.85 -3.63 -12.74
CA ALA A 16 3.22 -3.88 -12.32
C ALA A 16 3.31 -4.36 -10.86
N THR A 17 2.44 -3.84 -9.99
CA THR A 17 2.39 -4.27 -8.58
C THR A 17 1.86 -5.69 -8.46
N MET A 18 0.79 -6.03 -9.17
CA MET A 18 0.27 -7.40 -9.22
C MET A 18 1.33 -8.36 -9.74
N GLU A 19 1.98 -8.05 -10.86
CA GLU A 19 3.04 -8.88 -11.44
C GLU A 19 4.20 -9.11 -10.45
N ARG A 20 4.57 -8.07 -9.70
CA ARG A 20 5.67 -8.16 -8.74
C ARG A 20 5.34 -9.04 -7.53
N PHE A 21 4.08 -9.08 -7.06
CA PHE A 21 3.72 -9.66 -5.76
C PHE A 21 2.80 -10.88 -5.83
N ARG A 22 2.07 -11.09 -6.93
CA ARG A 22 1.18 -12.25 -7.09
C ARG A 22 1.96 -13.55 -6.96
N GLY A 23 1.36 -14.53 -6.30
CA GLY A 23 1.96 -15.86 -6.11
C GLY A 23 3.07 -15.93 -5.05
N LYS A 24 3.31 -14.84 -4.29
CA LYS A 24 4.36 -14.79 -3.27
C LYS A 24 3.75 -14.78 -1.88
N CYS A 25 4.19 -15.71 -1.04
CA CYS A 25 3.77 -15.79 0.35
C CYS A 25 4.22 -14.55 1.13
N PHE A 26 3.39 -14.15 2.08
CA PHE A 26 3.65 -13.05 2.99
C PHE A 26 4.97 -13.27 3.75
N ALA A 27 5.81 -12.24 3.74
CA ALA A 27 7.08 -12.22 4.45
C ALA A 27 7.45 -10.79 4.81
N PHE A 28 7.44 -10.48 6.11
CA PHE A 28 7.84 -9.17 6.65
C PHE A 28 9.19 -8.74 6.07
N GLY A 29 9.23 -7.51 5.58
CA GLY A 29 10.42 -6.86 5.03
C GLY A 29 10.71 -7.18 3.57
N SER A 30 9.88 -7.99 2.91
CA SER A 30 10.06 -8.35 1.50
C SER A 30 8.75 -8.42 0.71
N VAL A 31 7.78 -9.17 1.20
CA VAL A 31 6.46 -9.41 0.60
C VAL A 31 5.41 -9.10 1.66
N ASP A 32 5.17 -7.81 1.89
CA ASP A 32 4.17 -7.32 2.84
C ASP A 32 3.47 -6.06 2.30
N CYS A 33 2.44 -5.59 3.00
CA CYS A 33 1.64 -4.45 2.60
C CYS A 33 2.46 -3.16 2.46
N ALA A 34 3.47 -2.93 3.32
CA ALA A 34 4.32 -1.74 3.26
C ALA A 34 5.26 -1.77 2.06
N LYS A 35 5.86 -2.94 1.75
CA LYS A 35 6.71 -3.13 0.57
C LYS A 35 5.91 -3.05 -0.72
N MET A 36 4.73 -3.63 -0.75
CA MET A 36 3.81 -3.57 -1.89
C MET A 36 3.38 -2.13 -2.16
N THR A 37 2.93 -1.40 -1.14
CA THR A 37 2.55 0.02 -1.24
C THR A 37 3.71 0.87 -1.72
N ALA A 38 4.91 0.70 -1.15
CA ALA A 38 6.06 1.47 -1.56
C ALA A 38 6.54 1.17 -2.98
N PHE A 39 6.45 -0.08 -3.43
CA PHE A 39 6.69 -0.42 -4.83
C PHE A 39 5.68 0.28 -5.73
N HIS A 40 4.40 0.18 -5.40
CA HIS A 40 3.31 0.82 -6.15
C HIS A 40 3.51 2.34 -6.28
N LEU A 41 3.80 3.03 -5.17
CA LEU A 41 4.08 4.45 -5.14
C LEU A 41 5.28 4.83 -6.04
N ARG A 42 6.33 4.00 -6.11
CA ARG A 42 7.46 4.23 -7.03
C ARG A 42 7.04 4.10 -8.49
N GLN A 43 6.15 3.17 -8.83
CA GLN A 43 5.61 3.06 -10.20
C GLN A 43 4.82 4.32 -10.60
N LEU A 44 4.24 5.02 -9.63
CA LEU A 44 3.57 6.31 -9.85
C LEU A 44 4.52 7.52 -9.87
N GLY A 45 5.81 7.33 -9.56
CA GLY A 45 6.85 8.35 -9.57
C GLY A 45 7.15 8.97 -8.19
N HIS A 46 6.60 8.44 -7.11
CA HIS A 46 6.86 8.95 -5.77
C HIS A 46 8.20 8.51 -5.20
N LYS A 47 8.86 9.41 -4.49
CA LYS A 47 10.09 9.12 -3.74
C LYS A 47 9.74 8.51 -2.39
N VAL A 48 9.72 7.19 -2.30
CA VAL A 48 9.41 6.49 -1.03
C VAL A 48 10.65 6.29 -0.17
N ARG A 49 10.59 6.74 1.09
CA ARG A 49 11.73 6.75 2.03
C ARG A 49 12.02 5.41 2.73
N LEU A 50 11.55 4.29 2.17
CA LEU A 50 11.70 2.96 2.79
C LEU A 50 13.15 2.53 3.06
N SER A 51 14.13 3.01 2.28
CA SER A 51 15.54 2.67 2.50
C SER A 51 16.05 3.13 3.87
N LYS A 52 15.45 4.20 4.43
CA LYS A 52 15.79 4.73 5.75
C LYS A 52 15.23 3.89 6.90
N ALA A 53 14.28 2.99 6.63
CA ALA A 53 13.63 2.17 7.65
C ALA A 53 14.51 0.99 8.13
N GLY A 54 15.57 0.67 7.38
CA GLY A 54 16.37 -0.54 7.60
C GLY A 54 15.65 -1.83 7.21
N GLN A 55 16.28 -2.97 7.50
CA GLN A 55 15.68 -4.28 7.28
C GLN A 55 14.84 -4.71 8.50
N TYR A 56 13.79 -5.48 8.27
CA TYR A 56 12.99 -6.14 9.31
C TYR A 56 12.49 -7.48 8.78
N ARG A 57 12.18 -8.42 9.68
CA ARG A 57 11.68 -9.77 9.35
C ARG A 57 10.55 -10.23 10.28
N SER A 58 9.99 -9.33 11.07
CA SER A 58 8.93 -9.60 12.04
C SER A 58 8.10 -8.35 12.28
N LEU A 59 6.92 -8.51 12.88
CA LEU A 59 6.05 -7.39 13.27
C LEU A 59 6.76 -6.40 14.20
N LYS A 60 7.45 -6.90 15.24
CA LYS A 60 8.26 -6.05 16.14
C LYS A 60 9.33 -5.27 15.37
N GLY A 61 9.96 -5.91 14.39
CA GLY A 61 10.92 -5.24 13.50
C GLY A 61 10.28 -4.17 12.62
N ALA A 62 9.06 -4.42 12.12
CA ALA A 62 8.29 -3.47 11.31
C ALA A 62 7.88 -2.23 12.13
N VAL A 63 7.41 -2.43 13.38
CA VAL A 63 7.16 -1.34 14.34
C VAL A 63 8.42 -0.50 14.54
N GLY A 64 9.56 -1.14 14.82
CA GLY A 64 10.83 -0.45 14.97
C GLY A 64 11.27 0.29 13.71
N ALA A 65 10.98 -0.26 12.53
CA ALA A 65 11.27 0.36 11.24
C ALA A 65 10.44 1.63 11.00
N LEU A 66 9.15 1.61 11.36
CA LEU A 66 8.28 2.80 11.30
C LEU A 66 8.75 3.89 12.26
N LYS A 67 9.07 3.53 13.50
CA LYS A 67 9.58 4.49 14.50
C LYS A 67 10.88 5.17 14.04
N ARG A 68 11.78 4.43 13.39
CA ARG A 68 13.01 5.02 12.78
C ARG A 68 12.70 6.01 11.66
N LEU A 69 11.57 5.86 10.97
CA LEU A 69 11.09 6.82 9.98
C LEU A 69 10.35 8.01 10.61
N GLY A 70 10.07 7.98 11.92
CA GLY A 70 9.33 9.03 12.64
C GLY A 70 7.81 8.85 12.60
N TYR A 71 7.32 7.63 12.37
CA TYR A 71 5.89 7.32 12.32
C TYR A 71 5.53 6.22 13.32
N ASP A 72 4.34 6.30 13.90
CA ASP A 72 3.82 5.27 14.80
C ASP A 72 3.05 4.19 14.03
N THR A 73 2.31 4.59 12.99
CA THR A 73 1.50 3.68 12.17
C THR A 73 1.75 3.86 10.67
N LEU A 74 1.28 2.89 9.86
CA LEU A 74 1.29 2.99 8.41
C LEU A 74 0.41 4.15 7.88
N PRO A 75 -0.81 4.39 8.41
CA PRO A 75 -1.57 5.61 8.12
C PRO A 75 -0.78 6.90 8.36
N ASP A 76 -0.07 7.03 9.48
CA ASP A 76 0.73 8.23 9.77
C ASP A 76 1.84 8.41 8.72
N ALA A 77 2.45 7.32 8.27
CA ALA A 77 3.45 7.35 7.20
C ALA A 77 2.84 7.77 5.85
N MET A 78 1.59 7.39 5.58
CA MET A 78 0.85 7.82 4.39
C MET A 78 0.50 9.31 4.43
N ASP A 79 0.09 9.82 5.60
CA ASP A 79 -0.13 11.26 5.79
C ASP A 79 1.16 12.06 5.71
N GLY A 80 2.24 11.55 6.31
CA GLY A 80 3.57 12.16 6.26
C GLY A 80 4.16 12.26 4.85
N HIS A 81 3.61 11.51 3.90
CA HIS A 81 3.92 11.65 2.48
C HIS A 81 3.24 12.86 1.83
N GLY A 82 2.21 13.44 2.45
CA GLY A 82 1.47 14.61 1.96
C GLY A 82 0.37 14.28 0.95
N PHE A 83 -0.11 13.04 0.90
CA PHE A 83 -1.21 12.68 0.02
C PHE A 83 -2.55 13.22 0.53
N ALA A 84 -3.43 13.60 -0.39
CA ALA A 84 -4.77 14.05 -0.03
C ALA A 84 -5.61 12.87 0.46
N ARG A 85 -6.11 12.96 1.70
CA ARG A 85 -7.13 12.05 2.20
C ARG A 85 -8.42 12.23 1.40
N ILE A 86 -9.07 11.13 1.06
CA ILE A 86 -10.36 11.09 0.33
C ILE A 86 -11.34 10.17 1.05
N ALA A 87 -12.64 10.37 0.84
CA ALA A 87 -13.60 9.37 1.29
C ALA A 87 -13.42 8.08 0.47
N PRO A 88 -13.54 6.88 1.07
CA PRO A 88 -13.30 5.61 0.37
C PRO A 88 -14.15 5.43 -0.91
N ALA A 89 -15.37 5.99 -0.93
CA ALA A 89 -16.25 5.98 -2.10
C ALA A 89 -15.67 6.72 -3.33
N PHE A 90 -14.68 7.60 -3.15
CA PHE A 90 -13.99 8.31 -4.24
C PHE A 90 -12.69 7.63 -4.69
N CYS A 91 -12.39 6.43 -4.18
CA CYS A 91 -11.21 5.69 -4.60
C CYS A 91 -11.23 5.42 -6.11
N LEU A 92 -10.12 5.75 -6.75
CA LEU A 92 -9.82 5.31 -8.12
C LEU A 92 -8.79 4.18 -8.07
N ILE A 93 -8.67 3.42 -9.17
CA ILE A 93 -7.61 2.42 -9.32
C ILE A 93 -6.24 3.05 -9.00
N GLY A 94 -5.45 2.38 -8.18
CA GLY A 94 -4.14 2.83 -7.69
C GLY A 94 -4.18 3.75 -6.46
N ASP A 95 -5.35 4.19 -5.99
CA ASP A 95 -5.43 4.85 -4.68
C ASP A 95 -5.11 3.85 -3.56
N ILE A 96 -4.61 4.36 -2.44
CA ILE A 96 -4.22 3.52 -1.29
C ILE A 96 -5.28 3.67 -0.21
N VAL A 97 -5.58 2.58 0.48
CA VAL A 97 -6.49 2.56 1.61
C VAL A 97 -5.80 1.96 2.82
N SER A 98 -6.21 2.41 4.00
CA SER A 98 -5.94 1.73 5.26
C SER A 98 -7.20 1.04 5.75
N VAL A 99 -6.99 -0.12 6.33
CA VAL A 99 -8.02 -1.09 6.67
C VAL A 99 -7.72 -1.62 8.05
N ARG A 100 -8.79 -2.06 8.73
CA ARG A 100 -8.68 -2.65 10.05
C ARG A 100 -7.68 -3.80 10.04
N SER A 101 -6.81 -3.83 11.05
CA SER A 101 -5.80 -4.86 11.23
C SER A 101 -5.63 -5.17 12.71
N GLU A 102 -5.31 -6.42 13.03
CA GLU A 102 -4.85 -6.79 14.37
C GLU A 102 -3.41 -6.32 14.65
N HIS A 103 -2.66 -5.95 13.60
CA HIS A 103 -1.34 -5.38 13.76
C HIS A 103 -1.44 -3.93 14.29
N PRO A 104 -0.67 -3.57 15.34
CA PRO A 104 -0.74 -2.24 15.95
C PRO A 104 -0.27 -1.09 15.04
N ILE A 105 0.32 -1.41 13.89
CA ILE A 105 0.80 -0.45 12.90
C ILE A 105 -0.19 -0.25 11.75
N GLY A 106 -1.35 -0.91 11.79
CA GLY A 106 -2.35 -0.91 10.73
C GLY A 106 -1.97 -1.78 9.53
N ALA A 107 -2.84 -1.77 8.52
CA ALA A 107 -2.61 -2.39 7.22
C ALA A 107 -2.96 -1.45 6.07
N LEU A 108 -2.37 -1.70 4.91
CA LEU A 108 -2.58 -0.94 3.68
C LEU A 108 -2.98 -1.88 2.54
N ALA A 109 -3.86 -1.41 1.65
CA ALA A 109 -4.23 -2.07 0.41
C ALA A 109 -4.28 -1.05 -0.74
N ILE A 110 -4.22 -1.55 -1.98
CA ILE A 110 -4.22 -0.72 -3.20
C ILE A 110 -5.53 -0.97 -3.94
N ALA A 111 -6.25 0.09 -4.28
CA ALA A 111 -7.45 -0.02 -5.11
C ALA A 111 -7.11 -0.65 -6.46
N ALA A 112 -7.72 -1.80 -6.76
CA ALA A 112 -7.51 -2.56 -8.00
C ALA A 112 -8.55 -2.25 -9.08
N GLY A 113 -9.53 -1.39 -8.76
CA GLY A 113 -10.64 -1.01 -9.64
C GLY A 113 -11.91 -1.80 -9.34
N ASN A 114 -13.05 -1.30 -9.85
CA ASN A 114 -14.37 -1.92 -9.68
C ASN A 114 -14.70 -2.32 -8.22
N GLY A 115 -14.39 -1.44 -7.26
CA GLY A 115 -14.63 -1.67 -5.83
C GLY A 115 -13.72 -2.70 -5.15
N ASN A 116 -12.74 -3.27 -5.86
CA ASN A 116 -11.83 -4.27 -5.34
C ASN A 116 -10.47 -3.68 -4.95
N PHE A 117 -9.77 -4.38 -4.05
CA PHE A 117 -8.49 -3.96 -3.50
C PHE A 117 -7.49 -5.13 -3.53
N LEU A 118 -6.24 -4.82 -3.89
CA LEU A 118 -5.10 -5.71 -3.73
C LEU A 118 -4.51 -5.53 -2.33
N GLY A 119 -4.49 -6.59 -1.54
CA GLY A 119 -3.98 -6.57 -0.17
C GLY A 119 -3.66 -7.96 0.36
N PHE A 120 -3.29 -8.04 1.64
CA PHE A 120 -3.08 -9.30 2.35
C PHE A 120 -4.24 -9.52 3.33
N HIS A 121 -4.66 -10.77 3.50
CA HIS A 121 -5.71 -11.19 4.43
C HIS A 121 -5.23 -12.42 5.19
N GLU A 122 -5.56 -12.55 6.47
CA GLU A 122 -5.08 -13.65 7.34
C GLU A 122 -5.45 -15.05 6.85
N SER A 123 -6.60 -15.18 6.16
CA SER A 123 -7.04 -16.44 5.56
C SER A 123 -6.31 -16.81 4.26
N HIS A 124 -5.36 -15.99 3.80
CA HIS A 124 -4.61 -16.22 2.57
C HIS A 124 -3.12 -15.93 2.77
N GLU A 125 -2.27 -16.88 2.40
CA GLU A 125 -0.81 -16.71 2.52
C GLU A 125 -0.24 -15.68 1.53
N MET A 126 -0.96 -15.39 0.45
CA MET A 126 -0.53 -14.55 -0.68
C MET A 126 -1.41 -13.31 -0.80
N PRO A 127 -0.92 -12.22 -1.44
CA PRO A 127 -1.78 -11.07 -1.68
C PRO A 127 -2.90 -11.45 -2.65
N THR A 128 -4.11 -10.99 -2.35
CA THR A 128 -5.32 -11.31 -3.10
C THR A 128 -6.08 -10.06 -3.49
N ILE A 129 -6.93 -10.19 -4.50
CA ILE A 129 -7.91 -9.17 -4.88
C ILE A 129 -9.18 -9.48 -4.09
N MET A 130 -9.64 -8.51 -3.30
CA MET A 130 -10.76 -8.70 -2.40
C MET A 130 -11.63 -7.44 -2.28
N LEU A 131 -12.87 -7.65 -1.89
CA LEU A 131 -13.72 -6.60 -1.33
C LEU A 131 -13.28 -6.36 0.11
N ILE A 132 -13.19 -5.09 0.50
CA ILE A 132 -12.88 -4.69 1.87
C ILE A 132 -14.07 -3.86 2.36
N PRO A 133 -14.91 -4.40 3.26
CA PRO A 133 -16.13 -3.71 3.69
C PRO A 133 -15.83 -2.51 4.60
N GLU A 134 -14.75 -2.59 5.40
CA GLU A 134 -14.39 -1.58 6.38
C GLU A 134 -13.05 -0.93 6.01
N ILE A 135 -13.14 0.23 5.36
CA ILE A 135 -11.99 1.08 5.04
C ILE A 135 -11.95 2.24 6.03
N GLU A 136 -10.84 2.37 6.75
CA GLU A 136 -10.67 3.39 7.79
C GLU A 136 -10.28 4.74 7.19
N THR A 137 -9.44 4.75 6.16
CA THR A 137 -8.99 5.97 5.45
C THR A 137 -8.52 5.62 4.05
N ALA A 138 -8.60 6.57 3.12
CA ALA A 138 -8.09 6.45 1.76
C ALA A 138 -7.28 7.68 1.35
N TRP A 139 -6.33 7.50 0.42
CA TRP A 139 -5.47 8.56 -0.10
C TRP A 139 -5.44 8.57 -1.63
N ARG A 140 -5.56 9.78 -2.19
CA ARG A 140 -5.33 10.06 -3.60
C ARG A 140 -3.83 10.20 -3.87
N VAL A 141 -3.28 9.32 -4.71
CA VAL A 141 -1.81 9.25 -4.93
C VAL A 141 -1.36 9.50 -6.38
N LEU A 142 -2.26 9.93 -7.26
CA LEU A 142 -1.94 10.49 -8.57
C LEU A 142 -2.98 11.50 -9.01
#